data_AF-A0A926H0L4-F1
#
_entry.id   AF-A0A926H0L4-F1
#
_cell.length_a   1.000
_cell.length_b   1.000
_cell.length_c   1.000
_cell.angle_alpha   90.00
_cell.angle_beta   90.00
_cell.angle_gamma   90.00
#
_symmetry.space_group_name_H-M   'P 1'
#
loop_
_entity.id
_entity.type
_entity.pdbx_description
1 polymer ?
#
loop_
_entity_poly.entity_id
_entity_poly.type
_entity_poly.pdbx_seq_one_letter_code
_entity_poly.pdbx_strand_id
1 'polypeptide(L)'
;MKNALISLALLTSLAAPVAACMPIPGGNEPVSIAAEEAVIAYDAATKTERFIRKADFDPAAKEFAFLVPTPGKPTLSLSDNELFRR
;
A
#
# COMPACT_ATOMS: atom_id res chain seq x y z
N MET A 1 -24.78 -24.65 23.05
CA MET A 1 -23.54 -24.96 22.32
C MET A 1 -23.62 -24.57 20.83
N LYS A 2 -24.69 -24.92 20.11
CA LYS A 2 -24.91 -24.57 18.70
C LYS A 2 -24.91 -23.05 18.43
N ASN A 3 -25.51 -22.25 19.33
CA ASN A 3 -25.58 -20.80 19.19
C ASN A 3 -24.21 -20.11 19.38
N ALA A 4 -23.33 -20.67 20.20
CA ALA A 4 -21.97 -20.13 20.40
C ALA A 4 -21.07 -20.34 19.18
N LEU A 5 -21.26 -21.44 18.44
CA LEU A 5 -20.56 -21.72 17.19
C LEU A 5 -20.98 -20.78 16.05
N ILE A 6 -22.26 -20.39 16.00
CA ILE A 6 -22.77 -19.44 15.00
C ILE A 6 -22.23 -18.03 15.24
N SER A 7 -22.14 -17.60 16.50
CA SER A 7 -21.57 -16.30 16.85
C SER A 7 -20.07 -16.21 16.52
N LEU A 8 -19.30 -17.27 16.71
CA LEU A 8 -17.85 -17.26 16.43
C LEU A 8 -17.54 -17.17 14.92
N ALA A 9 -18.36 -17.80 14.07
CA ALA A 9 -18.19 -17.76 12.61
C ALA A 9 -18.49 -16.38 12.00
N LEU A 10 -19.36 -15.58 12.64
CA LEU A 10 -19.73 -14.26 12.16
C LEU A 10 -18.65 -13.20 12.42
N LEU A 11 -17.87 -13.35 13.50
CA LEU A 11 -16.77 -12.43 13.83
C LEU A 11 -15.53 -12.62 12.95
N THR A 12 -15.29 -13.80 12.39
CA THR A 12 -14.15 -14.06 11.50
C THR A 12 -14.35 -13.50 10.08
N SER A 13 -15.57 -13.10 9.70
CA SER A 13 -15.88 -12.66 8.33
C SER A 13 -15.65 -11.17 8.05
N LEU A 14 -15.30 -10.36 9.06
CA LEU A 14 -15.15 -8.89 8.91
C LEU A 14 -13.69 -8.40 8.75
N ALA A 15 -12.71 -9.31 8.74
CA ALA A 15 -11.33 -8.95 8.46
C ALA A 15 -11.13 -8.76 6.95
N ALA A 16 -11.76 -7.73 6.37
CA ALA A 16 -11.36 -7.27 5.04
C ALA A 16 -9.92 -6.74 5.12
N PRO A 17 -9.02 -7.13 4.21
CA PRO A 17 -7.68 -6.57 4.17
C PRO A 17 -7.81 -5.05 3.96
N VAL A 18 -7.42 -4.28 4.96
CA VAL A 18 -7.39 -2.82 4.84
C VAL A 18 -6.18 -2.50 3.98
N ALA A 19 -6.42 -2.01 2.76
CA ALA A 19 -5.36 -1.51 1.90
C ALA A 19 -4.77 -0.26 2.55
N ALA A 20 -3.61 -0.42 3.20
CA ALA A 20 -2.94 0.68 3.88
C ALA A 20 -2.51 1.76 2.88
N CYS A 21 -2.01 1.35 1.70
CA CYS A 21 -1.71 2.26 0.61
C CYS A 21 -2.87 2.31 -0.38
N MET A 22 -3.25 3.51 -0.82
CA MET A 22 -4.48 3.68 -1.60
C MET A 22 -4.37 4.85 -2.59
N PRO A 23 -4.85 4.70 -3.84
CA PRO A 23 -5.02 5.82 -4.74
C PRO A 23 -6.22 6.66 -4.28
N ILE A 24 -6.10 7.98 -4.35
CA ILE A 24 -7.15 8.94 -4.05
C ILE A 24 -7.51 9.65 -5.36
N PRO A 25 -8.71 9.40 -5.91
CA PRO A 25 -9.19 10.12 -7.08
C PRO A 25 -9.18 11.64 -6.87
N GLY A 26 -8.75 12.40 -7.89
CA GLY A 26 -8.90 13.86 -7.92
C GLY A 26 -10.31 14.34 -8.31
N GLY A 27 -11.22 13.40 -8.62
CA GLY A 27 -12.56 13.65 -9.13
C GLY A 27 -13.47 12.44 -8.92
N ASN A 28 -14.46 12.26 -9.80
CA ASN A 28 -15.38 11.12 -9.73
C ASN A 28 -14.89 9.90 -10.50
N GLU A 29 -13.85 10.06 -11.31
CA GLU A 29 -13.26 8.98 -12.09
C GLU A 29 -12.44 8.03 -11.19
N PRO A 30 -12.64 6.71 -11.29
CA PRO A 30 -11.91 5.76 -10.48
C PRO A 30 -10.43 5.69 -10.86
N VAL A 31 -9.61 5.32 -9.88
CA VAL A 31 -8.19 5.00 -10.06
C VAL A 31 -7.92 3.68 -9.40
N SER A 32 -7.28 2.78 -10.14
CA SER A 32 -6.91 1.45 -9.65
C SER A 32 -5.39 1.26 -9.71
N ILE A 33 -4.88 0.43 -8.81
CA ILE A 33 -3.49 -0.04 -8.85
C ILE A 33 -3.48 -1.31 -9.70
N ALA A 34 -2.82 -1.27 -10.86
CA ALA A 34 -2.70 -2.41 -11.76
C ALA A 34 -1.66 -3.42 -11.27
N ALA A 35 -0.54 -2.92 -10.73
CA ALA A 35 0.50 -3.74 -10.11
C ALA A 35 1.23 -2.93 -9.03
N GLU A 36 1.73 -3.61 -8.00
CA GLU A 36 2.55 -2.98 -6.97
C GLU A 36 3.62 -3.91 -6.41
N GLU A 37 4.74 -3.30 -6.04
CA GLU A 37 5.87 -3.96 -5.40
C GLU A 37 6.43 -3.05 -4.30
N ALA A 38 6.91 -3.64 -3.22
CA ALA A 38 7.53 -2.91 -2.13
C ALA A 38 8.78 -3.63 -1.62
N VAL A 39 9.81 -2.84 -1.30
CA VAL A 39 11.05 -3.32 -0.69
C VAL A 39 11.45 -2.40 0.46
N ILE A 40 12.11 -2.98 1.46
CA ILE A 40 12.81 -2.23 2.51
C ILE A 40 14.31 -2.46 2.28
N ALA A 41 15.02 -1.40 1.89
CA ALA A 41 16.46 -1.44 1.68
C ALA A 41 17.17 -0.92 2.93
N TYR A 42 18.01 -1.74 3.54
CA TYR A 42 18.85 -1.34 4.67
C TYR A 42 20.23 -0.89 4.19
N ASP A 43 20.65 0.31 4.60
CA ASP A 43 22.01 0.78 4.43
C ASP A 43 22.78 0.59 5.75
N ALA A 44 23.77 -0.32 5.74
CA ALA A 44 24.58 -0.63 6.91
C ALA A 44 25.53 0.50 7.32
N ALA A 45 25.96 1.36 6.39
CA ALA A 45 26.87 2.46 6.69
C ALA A 45 26.15 3.59 7.46
N THR A 46 24.93 3.92 7.04
CA THR A 46 24.10 4.96 7.66
C THR A 46 23.09 4.41 8.67
N LYS A 47 23.01 3.08 8.81
CA LYS A 47 22.04 2.35 9.64
C LYS A 47 20.59 2.78 9.39
N THR A 48 20.27 3.10 8.14
CA THR A 48 18.97 3.63 7.75
C THR A 48 18.20 2.60 6.94
N GLU A 49 16.91 2.47 7.24
CA GLU A 49 15.96 1.70 6.43
C GLU A 49 15.22 2.63 5.47
N ARG A 50 15.16 2.25 4.18
CA ARG A 50 14.40 2.95 3.16
C ARG A 50 13.26 2.08 2.68
N PHE A 51 12.04 2.52 2.96
CA PHE A 51 10.83 1.94 2.38
C PHE A 51 10.62 2.49 0.96
N ILE A 52 10.62 1.62 -0.03
CA ILE A 52 10.49 1.97 -1.45
C ILE A 52 9.30 1.22 -2.02
N ARG A 53 8.40 1.96 -2.66
CA ARG A 53 7.16 1.42 -3.22
C ARG A 53 7.06 1.80 -4.70
N LYS A 54 6.90 0.80 -5.56
CA LYS A 54 6.60 0.95 -6.98
C LYS A 54 5.14 0.58 -7.19
N ALA A 55 4.40 1.43 -7.87
CA ALA A 55 3.00 1.17 -8.22
C ALA A 55 2.76 1.59 -9.66
N ASP A 56 2.15 0.69 -10.42
CA ASP A 56 1.66 0.94 -11.77
C ASP A 56 0.16 1.17 -11.65
N PHE A 57 -0.32 2.32 -12.13
CA PHE A 57 -1.73 2.71 -12.03
C PHE A 57 -2.43 2.53 -13.38
N ASP A 58 -3.70 2.16 -13.35
CA ASP A 58 -4.62 2.23 -14.50
C ASP A 58 -5.72 3.27 -14.19
N PRO A 59 -5.45 4.57 -14.46
CA PRO A 59 -6.35 5.63 -14.08
C PRO A 59 -7.34 5.96 -15.20
N ALA A 60 -8.63 6.01 -14.86
CA ALA A 60 -9.61 6.75 -15.67
C ALA A 60 -9.53 8.27 -15.40
N ALA A 61 -9.02 8.66 -14.23
CA ALA A 61 -8.86 10.05 -13.82
C ALA A 61 -7.62 10.70 -14.45
N LYS A 62 -7.71 12.01 -14.75
CA LYS A 62 -6.56 12.80 -15.24
C LYS A 62 -5.53 13.09 -14.16
N GLU A 63 -6.00 13.26 -12.92
CA GLU A 63 -5.19 13.59 -11.76
C GLU A 63 -5.65 12.74 -10.57
N PHE A 64 -4.70 12.27 -9.77
CA PHE A 64 -4.95 11.51 -8.57
C PHE A 64 -3.76 11.59 -7.63
N ALA A 65 -3.98 11.26 -6.36
CA ALA A 65 -2.93 11.13 -5.36
C ALA A 65 -2.73 9.68 -4.95
N PHE A 66 -1.61 9.38 -4.31
CA PHE A 66 -1.32 8.07 -3.76
C PHE A 66 -0.91 8.20 -2.30
N LEU A 67 -1.72 7.63 -1.39
CA LEU A 67 -1.44 7.64 0.03
C LEU A 67 -0.59 6.43 0.41
N VAL A 68 0.49 6.72 1.13
CA VAL A 68 1.38 5.73 1.72
C VAL A 68 1.51 6.06 3.20
N PRO A 69 0.95 5.25 4.12
CA PRO A 69 1.06 5.51 5.54
C PRO A 69 2.50 5.34 6.01
N THR A 70 3.00 6.34 6.70
CA THR A 70 4.30 6.31 7.36
C THR A 70 4.12 6.65 8.84
N PRO A 71 4.90 6.05 9.77
CA PRO A 71 4.76 6.33 11.20
C PRO A 71 4.97 7.80 11.59
N GLY A 72 5.70 8.55 10.77
CA GLY A 72 5.91 10.00 10.89
C GLY A 72 6.13 10.64 9.51
N LYS A 73 6.48 11.92 9.47
CA LYS A 73 6.74 12.63 8.20
C LYS A 73 8.00 12.06 7.53
N PRO A 74 7.91 11.46 6.33
CA PRO A 74 9.07 10.88 5.66
C PRO A 74 9.89 11.96 4.96
N THR A 75 11.18 11.68 4.74
CA THR A 75 11.97 12.35 3.72
C THR A 75 11.76 11.62 2.40
N LEU A 76 11.40 12.35 1.34
CA LEU A 76 11.15 11.77 0.03
C LEU A 76 12.35 11.97 -0.90
N SER A 77 12.75 10.91 -1.60
CA SER A 77 13.74 10.94 -2.66
C SER A 77 13.37 9.92 -3.75
N LEU A 78 13.86 10.16 -4.96
CA LEU A 78 13.72 9.18 -6.04
C LEU A 78 14.62 7.98 -5.76
N SER A 79 14.13 6.78 -6.07
CA SER A 79 14.89 5.55 -6.02
C SER A 79 15.12 5.01 -7.43
N ASP A 80 16.21 4.28 -7.61
CA ASP A 80 16.47 3.53 -8.85
C ASP A 80 15.53 2.32 -8.94
N ASN A 81 15.03 2.04 -10.14
CA ASN A 81 14.19 0.90 -10.46
C ASN A 81 14.96 -0.43 -10.52
N GLU A 82 16.29 -0.41 -10.60
CA GLU A 82 17.12 -1.63 -10.59
C GLU A 82 16.85 -2.52 -9.36
N LEU A 83 16.41 -1.95 -8.24
CA LEU A 83 16.02 -2.70 -7.02
C LEU A 83 14.84 -3.67 -7.23
N PHE A 84 14.05 -3.49 -8.30
CA PHE A 84 12.90 -4.32 -8.62
C PHE A 84 13.17 -5.33 -9.75
N ARG A 85 14.38 -5.34 -10.34
CA ARG A 85 14.77 -6.33 -11.35
C ARG A 85 15.22 -7.60 -10.64
N ARG A 86 14.33 -8.61 -10.61
CA ARG A 86 14.61 -9.96 -10.08
C ARG A 86 14.84 -10.95 -11.20
#